data_AF-A0A7X9GNL0-F1
#
_entry.id   AF-A0A7X9GNL0-F1
#
_cell.length_a   1.000
_cell.length_b   1.000
_cell.length_c   1.000
_cell.angle_alpha   90.00
_cell.angle_beta   90.00
_cell.angle_gamma   90.00
#
_symmetry.space_group_name_H-M   'P 1'
#
loop_
_entity.id
_entity.type
_entity.pdbx_description
1 polymer ?
#
loop_
_entity_poly.entity_id
_entity_poly.type
_entity_poly.pdbx_seq_one_letter_code
_entity_poly.pdbx_strand_id
1 'polypeptide(L)'
;MKKVWLLRLIIIATLWLGLGILVWEGIANQEILWQAGVFTILLLIGATLENLVTYKGDPYLLPTVQLLLVIGLIFITRIWPNSAIKQFHWACLGLLIYYIVLYALRDYRILGRFRYLSGLGAVVLLLITLLF
;
A
#
# COMPACT_ATOMS: atom_id res chain seq x y z
N MET A 1 5.19 21.38 -1.26
CA MET A 1 5.32 20.58 -2.50
C MET A 1 6.66 19.84 -2.59
N LYS A 2 7.84 20.51 -2.56
CA LYS A 2 9.15 19.83 -2.68
C LYS A 2 9.44 18.75 -1.62
N LYS A 3 9.01 18.95 -0.36
CA LYS A 3 9.29 18.01 0.75
C LYS A 3 8.56 16.65 0.62
N VAL A 4 7.36 16.63 0.04
CA VAL A 4 6.56 15.39 -0.10
C VAL A 4 7.18 14.45 -1.14
N TRP A 5 7.70 15.01 -2.24
CA TRP A 5 8.45 14.26 -3.25
C TRP A 5 9.72 13.64 -2.67
N LEU A 6 10.40 14.36 -1.78
CA LEU A 6 11.62 13.86 -1.12
C LEU A 6 11.34 12.63 -0.25
N LEU A 7 10.21 12.59 0.47
CA LEU A 7 9.81 11.41 1.25
C LEU A 7 9.54 10.20 0.36
N ARG A 8 8.91 10.40 -0.80
CA ARG A 8 8.64 9.30 -1.75
C ARG A 8 9.91 8.75 -2.36
N LEU A 9 10.88 9.61 -2.65
CA LEU A 9 12.20 9.18 -3.11
C LEU A 9 12.92 8.34 -2.04
N ILE A 10 12.80 8.73 -0.75
CA ILE A 10 13.35 7.94 0.35
C ILE A 10 12.70 6.55 0.40
N ILE A 11 11.37 6.45 0.24
CA ILE A 11 10.64 5.17 0.26
C ILE A 11 11.05 4.26 -0.89
N ILE A 12 11.19 4.82 -2.10
CA ILE A 12 11.65 4.06 -3.26
C ILE A 12 13.10 3.62 -3.04
N ALA A 13 13.96 4.51 -2.53
CA ALA A 13 15.35 4.17 -2.21
C ALA A 13 15.43 3.04 -1.17
N THR A 14 14.64 3.08 -0.10
CA THR A 14 14.64 2.02 0.93
C THR A 14 14.17 0.68 0.37
N LEU A 15 13.13 0.66 -0.48
CA LEU A 15 12.65 -0.55 -1.16
C LEU A 15 13.75 -1.17 -2.02
N TRP A 16 14.35 -0.39 -2.92
CA TRP A 16 15.34 -0.91 -3.87
C TRP A 16 16.66 -1.26 -3.20
N LEU A 17 17.11 -0.51 -2.19
CA LEU A 17 18.30 -0.87 -1.41
C LEU A 17 18.06 -2.15 -0.62
N GLY A 18 16.93 -2.28 0.08
CA GLY A 18 16.60 -3.46 0.86
C GLY A 18 16.48 -4.73 0.00
N LEU A 19 15.80 -4.64 -1.14
CA LEU A 19 15.70 -5.75 -2.08
C LEU A 19 17.02 -6.04 -2.78
N GLY A 20 17.80 -5.01 -3.13
CA GLY A 20 19.11 -5.18 -3.76
C GLY A 20 20.08 -5.97 -2.88
N ILE A 21 20.08 -5.72 -1.56
CA ILE A 21 20.85 -6.51 -0.60
C ILE A 21 20.38 -7.97 -0.59
N LEU A 22 19.07 -8.22 -0.57
CA LEU A 22 18.51 -9.58 -0.55
C LEU A 22 18.73 -10.37 -1.85
N VAL A 23 18.81 -9.67 -2.99
CA VAL A 23 19.21 -10.27 -4.27
C VAL A 23 20.69 -10.67 -4.23
N TRP A 24 21.54 -9.84 -3.62
CA TRP A 24 22.96 -10.15 -3.50
C TRP A 24 23.22 -11.33 -2.56
N GLU A 25 22.40 -11.50 -1.52
CA GLU A 25 22.38 -12.70 -0.66
C GLU A 25 21.79 -13.94 -1.36
N GLY A 26 21.25 -13.82 -2.58
CA GLY A 26 20.65 -14.93 -3.32
C GLY A 26 19.29 -15.40 -2.78
N ILE A 27 18.66 -14.61 -1.90
CA ILE A 27 17.38 -14.94 -1.26
C ILE A 27 16.20 -14.47 -2.14
N ALA A 28 16.37 -13.36 -2.86
CA ALA A 28 15.32 -12.76 -3.67
C ALA A 28 15.36 -13.23 -5.14
N ASN A 29 14.20 -13.66 -5.63
CA ASN A 29 14.00 -14.09 -7.02
C ASN A 29 13.73 -12.91 -7.96
N GLN A 30 13.96 -13.13 -9.26
CA GLN A 30 13.68 -12.16 -10.33
C GLN A 30 12.20 -11.72 -10.37
N GLU A 31 11.28 -12.59 -9.98
CA GLU A 31 9.85 -12.27 -9.90
C GLU A 31 9.53 -11.19 -8.83
N ILE A 32 10.24 -11.21 -7.70
CA ILE A 32 10.07 -10.22 -6.63
C ILE A 32 10.53 -8.84 -7.13
N LEU A 33 11.61 -8.79 -7.91
CA LEU A 33 12.07 -7.54 -8.53
C LEU A 33 11.07 -6.97 -9.52
N TRP A 34 10.44 -7.81 -10.33
CA TRP A 34 9.39 -7.37 -11.25
C TRP A 34 8.21 -6.75 -10.49
N GLN A 35 7.76 -7.42 -9.42
CA GLN A 35 6.65 -6.92 -8.59
C GLN A 35 7.03 -5.64 -7.83
N ALA A 36 8.27 -5.53 -7.37
CA ALA A 36 8.80 -4.30 -6.77
C ALA A 36 8.81 -3.13 -7.78
N GLY A 37 9.08 -3.41 -9.05
CA GLY A 37 8.91 -2.47 -10.16
C GLY A 37 7.47 -1.99 -10.29
N VAL A 38 6.50 -2.90 -10.34
CA VAL A 38 5.06 -2.57 -10.39
C VAL A 38 4.64 -1.74 -9.18
N PHE A 39 5.08 -2.12 -7.98
CA PHE A 39 4.80 -1.37 -6.76
C PHE A 39 5.38 0.05 -6.80
N THR A 40 6.61 0.22 -7.32
CA THR A 40 7.24 1.54 -7.51
C THR A 40 6.41 2.40 -8.46
N ILE A 41 5.93 1.84 -9.58
CA ILE A 41 5.07 2.56 -10.52
C ILE A 41 3.77 3.00 -9.83
N LEU A 42 3.14 2.12 -9.05
CA LEU A 42 1.93 2.46 -8.28
C LEU A 42 2.18 3.60 -7.28
N LEU A 43 3.32 3.60 -6.57
CA LEU A 43 3.68 4.68 -5.65
C LEU A 43 3.83 6.04 -6.37
N LEU A 44 4.39 6.03 -7.58
CA LEU A 44 4.51 7.22 -8.43
C LEU A 44 3.15 7.69 -8.93
N ILE A 45 2.28 6.77 -9.37
CA ILE A 45 0.90 7.09 -9.76
C ILE A 45 0.17 7.78 -8.59
N GLY A 46 0.26 7.24 -7.37
CA GLY A 46 -0.31 7.87 -6.19
C GLY A 46 0.20 9.29 -5.94
N ALA A 47 1.49 9.53 -6.18
CA ALA A 47 2.09 10.85 -6.05
C ALA A 47 1.48 11.85 -7.03
N THR A 48 1.23 11.42 -8.27
CA THR A 48 0.58 12.26 -9.28
C THR A 48 -0.89 12.51 -8.95
N LEU A 49 -1.62 11.48 -8.50
CA LEU A 49 -3.04 11.59 -8.15
C LEU A 49 -3.30 12.56 -7.01
N GLU A 50 -2.47 12.56 -5.96
CA GLU A 50 -2.60 13.53 -4.86
C GLU A 50 -2.44 14.98 -5.29
N ASN A 51 -1.49 15.23 -6.21
CA ASN A 51 -1.26 16.57 -6.75
C ASN A 51 -2.44 17.02 -7.62
N LEU A 52 -3.04 16.12 -8.39
CA LEU A 52 -4.19 16.43 -9.26
C LEU A 52 -5.48 16.64 -8.47
N VAL A 53 -5.73 15.85 -7.43
CA VAL A 53 -6.99 15.87 -6.67
C VAL A 53 -7.06 17.05 -5.69
N THR A 54 -5.98 17.80 -5.49
CA THR A 54 -5.85 18.84 -4.44
C THR A 54 -6.25 18.26 -3.09
N TYR A 55 -5.57 17.18 -2.71
CA TYR A 55 -5.84 16.49 -1.45
C TYR A 55 -5.60 17.44 -0.27
N LYS A 56 -6.65 17.72 0.50
CA LYS A 56 -6.61 18.61 1.69
C LYS A 56 -6.18 17.88 2.98
N GLY A 57 -5.90 16.58 2.92
CA GLY A 57 -5.47 15.81 4.09
C GLY A 57 -3.99 16.00 4.40
N ASP A 58 -3.54 15.37 5.49
CA ASP A 58 -2.13 15.39 5.90
C ASP A 58 -1.24 14.72 4.84
N PRO A 59 -0.28 15.45 4.24
CA PRO A 59 0.59 14.91 3.19
C PRO A 59 1.66 13.93 3.69
N TYR A 60 1.83 13.76 5.01
CA TYR A 60 2.84 12.89 5.60
C TYR A 60 2.32 11.48 5.92
N LEU A 61 1.00 11.33 6.14
CA LEU A 61 0.41 10.06 6.58
C LEU A 61 0.60 8.94 5.55
N LEU A 62 0.29 9.20 4.27
CA LEU A 62 0.44 8.17 3.24
C LEU A 62 1.91 7.75 3.04
N PRO A 63 2.88 8.68 2.90
CA PRO A 63 4.30 8.30 2.86
C PRO A 63 4.74 7.46 4.06
N THR A 64 4.30 7.78 5.28
CA THR A 64 4.67 7.00 6.47
C THR A 64 4.13 5.57 6.42
N VAL A 65 2.87 5.39 6.02
CA VAL A 65 2.27 4.05 5.86
C VAL A 65 2.98 3.26 4.76
N GLN A 66 3.30 3.91 3.64
CA GLN A 66 4.06 3.30 2.55
C GLN A 66 5.46 2.87 2.99
N LEU A 67 6.14 3.68 3.79
CA LEU A 67 7.44 3.35 4.36
C LEU A 67 7.35 2.09 5.23
N LEU A 68 6.36 2.03 6.13
CA LEU A 68 6.11 0.86 6.96
C LEU A 68 5.84 -0.39 6.10
N LEU A 69 5.06 -0.23 5.04
CA LEU A 69 4.74 -1.30 4.10
C LEU A 69 5.99 -1.82 3.38
N VAL A 70 6.84 -0.91 2.88
CA VAL A 70 8.12 -1.25 2.25
C VAL A 70 9.04 -2.02 3.20
N ILE A 71 9.17 -1.55 4.45
CA ILE A 71 9.94 -2.25 5.47
C ILE A 71 9.38 -3.66 5.67
N GLY A 72 8.06 -3.79 5.86
CA GLY A 72 7.40 -5.07 6.03
C GLY A 72 7.65 -6.04 4.86
N LEU A 73 7.60 -5.55 3.62
CA LEU A 73 7.89 -6.36 2.44
C LEU A 73 9.33 -6.87 2.43
N ILE A 74 10.31 -6.02 2.76
CA ILE A 74 11.73 -6.41 2.86
C ILE A 74 11.92 -7.50 3.92
N PHE A 75 11.29 -7.35 5.09
CA PHE A 75 11.37 -8.36 6.15
C PHE A 75 10.73 -9.69 5.74
N ILE A 76 9.57 -9.66 5.08
CA ILE A 76 8.91 -10.89 4.62
C ILE A 76 9.73 -11.58 3.54
N THR A 77 10.33 -10.84 2.60
CA THR A 77 11.25 -11.41 1.61
C THR A 77 12.45 -12.08 2.26
N ARG A 78 12.92 -11.57 3.40
CA ARG A 78 14.04 -12.14 4.14
C ARG A 78 13.66 -13.39 4.93
N ILE A 79 12.51 -13.37 5.61
CA ILE A 79 12.10 -14.46 6.51
C ILE A 79 11.50 -15.62 5.71
N TRP A 80 10.56 -15.33 4.80
CA TRP A 80 9.81 -16.33 4.03
C TRP A 80 9.64 -15.91 2.56
N PRO A 81 10.67 -16.15 1.72
CA PRO A 81 10.66 -15.75 0.31
C PRO A 81 9.50 -16.38 -0.49
N ASN A 82 9.09 -17.61 -0.16
CA ASN A 82 7.99 -18.31 -0.83
C ASN A 82 6.63 -17.60 -0.71
N SER A 83 6.39 -16.91 0.41
CA SER A 83 5.15 -16.17 0.66
C SER A 83 5.26 -14.70 0.27
N ALA A 84 6.48 -14.19 0.07
CA ALA A 84 6.72 -12.79 -0.22
C ALA A 84 6.04 -12.32 -1.50
N ILE A 85 6.05 -13.15 -2.55
CA ILE A 85 5.35 -12.85 -3.82
C ILE A 85 3.85 -12.59 -3.58
N LYS A 86 3.19 -13.42 -2.77
CA LYS A 86 1.76 -13.22 -2.46
C LYS A 86 1.56 -11.91 -1.70
N GLN A 87 2.46 -11.60 -0.76
CA GLN A 87 2.41 -10.35 -0.01
C GLN A 87 2.56 -9.12 -0.91
N PHE A 88 3.46 -9.17 -1.91
CA PHE A 88 3.61 -8.10 -2.90
C PHE A 88 2.33 -7.89 -3.72
N HIS A 89 1.66 -8.97 -4.14
CA HIS A 89 0.37 -8.85 -4.83
C HIS A 89 -0.70 -8.21 -3.93
N TRP A 90 -0.80 -8.63 -2.66
CA TRP A 90 -1.73 -8.04 -1.70
C TRP A 90 -1.42 -6.57 -1.41
N ALA A 91 -0.14 -6.21 -1.33
CA ALA A 91 0.31 -4.84 -1.15
C ALA A 91 -0.09 -3.96 -2.36
N CYS A 92 0.17 -4.43 -3.58
CA CYS A 92 -0.23 -3.74 -4.81
C CYS A 92 -1.75 -3.59 -4.89
N LEU A 93 -2.51 -4.66 -4.60
CA LEU A 93 -3.97 -4.64 -4.62
C LEU A 93 -4.54 -3.67 -3.59
N GLY A 94 -4.03 -3.69 -2.35
CA GLY A 94 -4.44 -2.76 -1.30
C GLY A 94 -4.14 -1.30 -1.66
N LEU A 95 -2.97 -1.03 -2.25
CA LEU A 95 -2.61 0.31 -2.73
C LEU A 95 -3.50 0.78 -3.88
N LEU A 96 -3.84 -0.12 -4.80
CA LEU A 96 -4.76 0.17 -5.91
C LEU A 96 -6.17 0.49 -5.38
N ILE A 97 -6.70 -0.33 -4.46
CA ILE A 97 -7.98 -0.07 -3.80
C ILE A 97 -7.95 1.29 -3.09
N TYR A 98 -6.87 1.60 -2.38
CA TYR A 98 -6.72 2.91 -1.73
C TYR A 98 -6.85 4.07 -2.74
N TYR A 99 -6.21 3.98 -3.91
CA TYR A 99 -6.35 5.01 -4.94
C TYR A 99 -7.77 5.09 -5.54
N ILE A 100 -8.42 3.95 -5.76
CA ILE A 100 -9.82 3.92 -6.18
C ILE A 100 -10.69 4.64 -5.16
N VAL A 101 -10.54 4.31 -3.87
CA VAL A 101 -11.30 4.93 -2.78
C VAL A 101 -11.03 6.42 -2.70
N LEU A 102 -9.77 6.85 -2.78
CA LEU A 102 -9.38 8.26 -2.74
C LEU A 102 -10.05 9.07 -3.88
N TYR A 103 -10.16 8.47 -5.07
CA TYR A 103 -10.82 9.11 -6.21
C TYR A 103 -12.35 9.07 -6.12
N ALA A 104 -12.92 7.92 -5.76
CA ALA A 104 -14.36 7.69 -5.73
C ALA A 104 -15.06 8.41 -4.56
N LEU A 105 -14.43 8.45 -3.38
CA LEU A 105 -14.97 9.08 -2.17
C LEU A 105 -14.44 10.51 -2.01
N ARG A 106 -14.68 11.36 -3.01
CA ARG A 106 -14.32 12.78 -2.91
C ARG A 106 -15.14 13.53 -1.85
N ASP A 107 -16.34 13.05 -1.54
CA ASP A 107 -17.19 13.55 -0.46
C ASP A 107 -17.37 12.50 0.65
N TYR A 108 -16.53 12.59 1.69
CA TYR A 108 -16.57 11.70 2.85
C TYR A 108 -17.89 11.79 3.64
N ARG A 109 -18.70 12.84 3.44
CA ARG A 109 -19.98 13.01 4.16
C ARG A 109 -20.99 11.95 3.75
N ILE A 110 -20.91 11.44 2.52
CA ILE A 110 -21.78 10.38 2.02
C ILE A 110 -21.61 9.10 2.84
N LEU A 111 -20.39 8.78 3.29
CA LEU A 111 -20.13 7.61 4.13
C LEU A 111 -20.76 7.73 5.52
N GLY A 112 -20.93 8.94 6.03
CA GLY A 112 -21.62 9.18 7.31
C GLY A 112 -23.04 8.60 7.32
N ARG A 113 -23.74 8.63 6.19
CA ARG A 113 -25.10 8.10 6.06
C ARG A 113 -25.15 6.57 6.09
N PHE A 114 -24.08 5.89 5.71
CA PHE A 114 -23.98 4.43 5.69
C PHE A 114 -23.36 3.83 6.95
N ARG A 115 -23.05 4.64 7.97
CA ARG A 115 -22.40 4.16 9.21
C ARG A 115 -23.12 2.97 9.84
N TYR A 116 -24.45 3.02 9.94
CA TYR A 116 -25.25 1.94 10.51
C TYR A 116 -25.31 0.70 9.62
N LEU A 117 -25.32 0.88 8.29
CA LEU A 117 -25.32 -0.23 7.35
C LEU A 117 -23.98 -0.98 7.35
N SER A 118 -22.86 -0.25 7.38
CA SER A 118 -21.52 -0.85 7.51
C SER A 118 -21.33 -1.53 8.86
N GLY A 119 -21.82 -0.91 9.95
CA GLY A 119 -21.78 -1.51 11.28
C GLY A 119 -22.59 -2.81 11.38
N LEU A 120 -23.82 -2.80 10.86
CA LEU A 120 -24.67 -3.99 10.79
C LEU A 120 -24.04 -5.06 9.90
N GLY A 121 -23.46 -4.68 8.76
CA GLY A 121 -22.72 -5.59 7.89
C GLY A 121 -21.54 -6.26 8.59
N ALA A 122 -20.77 -5.51 9.38
CA ALA A 122 -19.67 -6.07 10.18
C ALA A 122 -20.15 -7.08 11.23
N VAL A 123 -21.25 -6.76 11.93
CA VAL A 123 -21.85 -7.68 12.92
C VAL A 123 -22.38 -8.95 12.24
N VAL A 124 -23.07 -8.82 11.09
CA VAL A 124 -23.56 -9.96 10.32
C VAL A 124 -22.41 -10.84 9.85
N LEU A 125 -21.34 -10.26 9.30
CA LEU A 125 -20.14 -11.00 8.88
C LEU A 125 -19.50 -11.76 10.06
N LEU A 126 -19.47 -11.14 11.24
CA LEU A 126 -18.98 -11.77 12.46
C LEU A 126 -19.86 -12.97 12.87
N LEU A 127 -21.18 -12.81 12.83
CA LEU A 127 -22.10 -13.91 13.14
C LEU A 127 -22.01 -15.05 12.12
N ILE A 128 -21.81 -14.75 10.83
CA ILE A 128 -21.60 -15.77 9.79
C ILE A 128 -20.39 -16.63 10.14
N THR A 129 -19.27 -16.04 10.56
CA THR A 129 -18.07 -16.81 10.97
C THR A 129 -18.24 -17.63 12.24
N LEU A 130 -19.27 -17.35 13.06
CA LEU A 130 -19.59 -18.16 14.23
C LEU A 130 -20.43 -19.40 13.85
N LEU A 131 -21.24 -19.28 12.80
CA LEU A 131 -22.18 -20.31 12.38
C LEU A 131 -21.61 -21.31 11.38
N PHE A 132 -20.55 -20.94 10.66
CA PHE A 132 -19.86 -21.76 9.65
C PHE A 132 -18.38 -21.89 9.99
#